data_AF-A0A397TQ75-F1
#
_entry.id   AF-A0A397TQ75-F1
#
_cell.length_a   1.000
_cell.length_b   1.000
_cell.length_c   1.000
_cell.angle_alpha   90.00
_cell.angle_beta   90.00
_cell.angle_gamma   90.00
#
_symmetry.space_group_name_H-M   'P 1'
#
loop_
_entity.id
_entity.type
_entity.pdbx_description
1 polymer ?
#
loop_
_entity_poly.entity_id
_entity_poly.type
_entity_poly.pdbx_seq_one_letter_code
_entity_poly.pdbx_strand_id
1 'polypeptide(L)'
;FEKSNSPPPPPHPNIEIPETKANFFSLITCWWANDLMSLGYKRPLEKDDLYVLNEKRTAKILTDKFEVEWQNELQKITMGKKPSLLKALFRVLWFKFCLSGVCRVSSDVLIVIAPLVLMLMLNFVSESYFANIHNDVQPPAHIGYILIVILFIMKMSDSTLFAFSFFCGLETGVLSRTILITAIYRKALVLSGKARSLFTNGKITNLMSTDTTRIDY
;
A
#
# COMPACT_ATOMS: atom_id res chain seq x y z
N PHE A 1 15.30 -25.90 -34.95
CA PHE A 1 14.86 -25.74 -33.55
C PHE A 1 13.83 -24.63 -33.49
N GLU A 2 12.59 -25.00 -33.80
CA GLU A 2 11.46 -24.08 -33.90
C GLU A 2 10.96 -23.81 -32.48
N LYS A 3 11.20 -22.59 -31.97
CA LYS A 3 10.58 -22.14 -30.72
C LYS A 3 9.08 -22.15 -30.98
N SER A 4 8.35 -23.03 -30.29
CA SER A 4 6.89 -23.00 -30.29
C SER A 4 6.43 -21.59 -29.91
N ASN A 5 5.87 -20.87 -30.89
CA ASN A 5 5.28 -19.54 -30.72
C ASN A 5 3.93 -19.59 -29.97
N SER A 6 3.57 -20.75 -29.42
CA SER A 6 2.38 -20.90 -28.60
C SER A 6 2.63 -20.25 -27.23
N PRO A 7 1.81 -19.26 -26.83
CA PRO A 7 1.89 -18.71 -25.48
C PRO A 7 1.83 -19.82 -24.41
N PRO A 8 2.56 -19.70 -23.29
CA PRO A 8 2.49 -20.67 -22.21
C PRO A 8 1.04 -20.79 -21.69
N PRO A 9 0.57 -22.02 -21.39
CA PRO A 9 -0.80 -22.26 -20.95
C PRO A 9 -1.08 -21.51 -19.63
N PRO A 10 -2.35 -21.11 -19.39
CA PRO A 10 -2.73 -20.42 -18.17
C PRO A 10 -2.38 -21.27 -16.93
N PRO A 11 -1.80 -20.68 -15.88
CA PRO A 11 -1.40 -21.40 -14.67
C PRO A 11 -2.63 -21.66 -13.79
N HIS A 12 -3.51 -22.56 -14.24
CA HIS A 12 -4.63 -23.19 -13.52
C HIS A 12 -5.72 -22.26 -12.92
N PRO A 13 -7.00 -22.65 -13.02
CA PRO A 13 -8.09 -21.90 -12.39
C PRO A 13 -8.03 -22.02 -10.85
N ASN A 14 -8.19 -20.90 -10.14
CA ASN A 14 -8.38 -20.77 -8.69
C ASN A 14 -7.16 -20.96 -7.77
N ILE A 15 -5.95 -20.60 -8.21
CA ILE A 15 -4.80 -20.51 -7.29
C ILE A 15 -4.89 -19.19 -6.47
N GLU A 16 -4.73 -19.28 -5.15
CA GLU A 16 -4.62 -18.11 -4.27
C GLU A 16 -3.38 -17.27 -4.60
N ILE A 17 -3.46 -15.96 -4.38
CA ILE A 17 -2.32 -15.05 -4.55
C ILE A 17 -1.06 -15.56 -3.82
N PRO A 18 0.10 -15.65 -4.49
CA PRO A 18 1.33 -16.17 -3.87
C PRO A 18 1.85 -15.29 -2.72
N GLU A 19 1.36 -14.05 -2.61
CA GLU A 19 1.57 -13.16 -1.45
C GLU A 19 1.24 -13.84 -0.11
N THR A 20 0.20 -14.70 -0.04
CA THR A 20 -0.20 -15.33 1.23
C THR A 20 0.79 -16.35 1.76
N LYS A 21 1.56 -16.97 0.86
CA LYS A 21 2.54 -18.01 1.18
C LYS A 21 3.98 -17.48 1.09
N ALA A 22 4.15 -16.21 0.77
CA ALA A 22 5.45 -15.58 0.57
C ALA A 22 6.19 -15.40 1.91
N ASN A 23 7.50 -15.68 1.89
CA ASN A 23 8.38 -15.34 3.01
C ASN A 23 8.55 -13.82 3.14
N PHE A 24 8.98 -13.36 4.31
CA PHE A 24 9.19 -11.94 4.61
C PHE A 24 10.00 -11.18 3.56
N PHE A 25 11.12 -11.75 3.08
CA PHE A 25 11.94 -11.14 2.03
C PHE A 25 11.21 -11.03 0.69
N SER A 26 10.45 -12.06 0.32
CA SER A 26 9.65 -12.06 -0.91
C SER A 26 8.50 -11.05 -0.83
N LEU A 27 7.96 -10.80 0.36
CA LEU A 27 6.93 -9.81 0.60
C LEU A 27 7.48 -8.39 0.46
N ILE A 28 8.65 -8.12 1.07
CA ILE A 28 9.33 -6.82 1.01
C ILE A 28 9.77 -6.47 -0.42
N THR A 29 10.36 -7.44 -1.12
CA THR A 29 10.89 -7.23 -2.47
C THR A 29 9.82 -7.37 -3.56
N CYS A 30 8.55 -7.61 -3.18
CA CYS A 30 7.46 -7.94 -4.09
C CYS A 30 7.78 -9.08 -5.07
N TRP A 31 8.71 -9.97 -4.70
CA TRP A 31 9.18 -11.06 -5.56
C TRP A 31 8.07 -12.05 -5.93
N TRP A 32 7.04 -12.16 -5.08
CA TRP A 32 5.88 -13.02 -5.32
C TRP A 32 5.09 -12.64 -6.59
N ALA A 33 5.23 -11.41 -7.09
CA ALA A 33 4.57 -10.96 -8.31
C ALA A 33 5.36 -11.29 -9.60
N ASN A 34 6.60 -11.79 -9.47
CA ASN A 34 7.52 -11.97 -10.60
C ASN A 34 6.97 -12.95 -11.65
N ASP A 35 6.31 -14.03 -11.23
CA ASP A 35 5.76 -15.03 -12.14
C ASP A 35 4.66 -14.44 -13.03
N LEU A 36 3.78 -13.61 -12.46
CA LEU A 36 2.72 -12.92 -13.19
C LEU A 36 3.29 -11.86 -14.14
N MET A 37 4.31 -11.11 -13.71
CA MET A 37 4.98 -10.14 -14.58
C MET A 37 5.71 -10.82 -15.74
N SER A 38 6.36 -11.95 -15.50
CA SER A 38 7.01 -12.75 -16.54
C SER A 38 6.00 -13.31 -17.54
N LEU A 39 4.82 -13.73 -17.06
CA LEU A 39 3.73 -14.17 -17.92
C LEU A 39 3.22 -13.03 -18.81
N GLY A 40 2.98 -11.84 -18.23
CA GLY A 40 2.57 -10.63 -18.94
C GLY A 40 3.59 -10.13 -19.96
N TYR A 41 4.88 -10.36 -19.72
CA TYR A 41 5.94 -10.07 -20.69
C TYR A 41 5.89 -11.00 -21.91
N LYS A 42 5.51 -12.27 -21.70
CA LYS A 42 5.46 -13.28 -22.76
C LYS A 42 4.18 -13.18 -23.59
N ARG A 43 3.05 -12.79 -22.98
CA ARG A 43 1.76 -12.66 -23.65
C ARG A 43 0.82 -11.69 -22.91
N PRO A 44 -0.17 -11.10 -23.60
CA PRO A 44 -1.26 -10.38 -22.94
C PRO A 44 -1.94 -11.27 -21.90
N LEU A 45 -2.17 -10.71 -20.71
CA LEU A 45 -2.82 -11.42 -19.60
C LEU A 45 -4.33 -11.55 -19.85
N GLU A 46 -4.86 -12.73 -19.57
CA GLU A 46 -6.29 -13.03 -19.60
C GLU A 46 -6.85 -13.14 -18.18
N LYS A 47 -8.18 -13.15 -18.05
CA LYS A 47 -8.84 -13.21 -16.72
C LYS A 47 -8.47 -14.48 -15.95
N ASP A 48 -8.27 -15.58 -16.66
CA ASP A 48 -7.96 -16.88 -16.07
C ASP A 48 -6.50 -16.99 -15.59
N ASP A 49 -5.64 -16.02 -15.96
CA ASP A 49 -4.26 -15.93 -15.47
C ASP A 49 -4.15 -15.22 -14.11
N LEU A 50 -5.23 -14.58 -13.66
CA LEU A 50 -5.23 -13.80 -12.43
C LEU A 50 -5.51 -14.70 -11.22
N TYR A 51 -4.71 -14.47 -10.18
CA TYR A 51 -4.89 -15.15 -8.91
C TYR A 51 -6.20 -14.74 -8.21
N VAL A 52 -6.74 -15.68 -7.45
CA VAL A 52 -7.89 -15.41 -6.58
C VAL A 52 -7.41 -14.65 -5.34
N LEU A 53 -8.15 -13.60 -5.00
CA LEU A 53 -7.90 -12.78 -3.82
C LEU A 53 -8.09 -13.60 -2.53
N ASN A 54 -7.22 -13.39 -1.55
CA ASN A 54 -7.37 -13.97 -0.22
C ASN A 54 -8.76 -13.67 0.37
N GLU A 55 -9.41 -14.67 0.96
CA GLU A 55 -10.73 -14.56 1.58
C GLU A 55 -10.83 -13.36 2.55
N LYS A 56 -9.78 -13.11 3.34
CA LYS A 56 -9.73 -12.01 4.32
C LYS A 56 -9.88 -10.62 3.69
N ARG A 57 -9.52 -10.48 2.41
CA ARG A 57 -9.59 -9.24 1.62
C ARG A 57 -10.83 -9.21 0.71
N THR A 58 -11.67 -10.24 0.70
CA THR A 58 -12.89 -10.26 -0.12
C THR A 58 -13.92 -9.26 0.39
N ALA A 59 -14.62 -8.62 -0.54
CA ALA A 59 -15.67 -7.64 -0.27
C ALA A 59 -16.69 -8.11 0.78
N LYS A 60 -17.12 -9.39 0.69
CA LYS A 60 -18.06 -9.99 1.63
C LYS A 60 -17.59 -9.87 3.09
N ILE A 61 -16.39 -10.38 3.39
CA ILE A 61 -15.86 -10.38 4.77
C ILE A 61 -15.63 -8.96 5.28
N LEU A 62 -15.10 -8.08 4.44
CA LEU A 62 -14.82 -6.69 4.83
C LEU A 62 -16.11 -5.90 5.08
N THR A 63 -17.10 -6.02 4.19
CA THR A 63 -18.38 -5.34 4.36
C THR A 63 -19.17 -5.90 5.52
N ASP A 64 -19.13 -7.20 5.79
CA ASP A 64 -19.84 -7.78 6.93
C ASP A 64 -19.23 -7.31 8.26
N LYS A 65 -17.89 -7.18 8.36
CA LYS A 65 -17.23 -6.53 9.51
C LYS A 65 -17.61 -5.06 9.64
N PHE A 66 -17.63 -4.34 8.53
CA PHE A 66 -18.04 -2.93 8.50
C PHE A 66 -19.49 -2.75 8.93
N GLU A 67 -20.40 -3.61 8.51
CA GLU A 67 -21.82 -3.53 8.87
C GLU A 67 -22.01 -3.67 10.38
N VAL A 68 -21.30 -4.58 11.03
CA VAL A 68 -21.32 -4.71 12.51
C VAL A 68 -20.89 -3.40 13.18
N GLU A 69 -19.77 -2.80 12.75
CA GLU A 69 -19.31 -1.52 13.30
C GLU A 69 -20.24 -0.35 12.95
N TRP A 70 -20.89 -0.39 11.79
CA TRP A 70 -21.86 0.61 11.37
C TRP A 70 -23.14 0.55 12.24
N GLN A 71 -23.65 -0.64 12.53
CA GLN A 71 -24.76 -0.83 13.46
C GLN A 71 -24.42 -0.33 14.87
N ASN A 72 -23.19 -0.58 15.34
CA ASN A 72 -22.69 -0.04 16.61
C ASN A 72 -22.63 1.50 16.61
N GLU A 73 -22.30 2.15 15.49
CA GLU A 73 -22.38 3.61 15.37
C GLU A 73 -23.84 4.10 15.33
N LEU A 74 -24.74 3.39 14.66
CA LEU A 74 -26.16 3.75 14.59
C LEU A 74 -26.85 3.70 15.96
N GLN A 75 -26.49 2.76 16.84
CA GLN A 75 -27.00 2.71 18.21
C GLN A 75 -26.73 3.99 19.02
N LYS A 76 -25.68 4.76 18.66
CA LYS A 76 -25.37 6.03 19.33
C LYS A 76 -26.37 7.15 19.02
N ILE A 77 -27.18 7.00 17.97
CA ILE A 77 -28.30 7.91 17.69
C ILE A 77 -29.26 7.92 18.89
N THR A 78 -29.53 6.76 19.49
CA THR A 78 -30.38 6.63 20.69
C THR A 78 -29.80 7.38 21.89
N MET A 79 -28.48 7.60 21.92
CA MET A 79 -27.78 8.40 22.94
C MET A 79 -27.63 9.89 22.54
N GLY A 80 -28.34 10.35 21.50
CA GLY A 80 -28.28 11.73 21.01
C GLY A 80 -26.98 12.09 20.27
N LYS A 81 -26.14 11.11 19.91
CA LYS A 81 -24.87 11.34 19.20
C LYS A 81 -25.05 11.08 17.70
N LYS A 82 -24.38 11.89 16.86
CA LYS A 82 -24.37 11.70 15.41
C LYS A 82 -23.46 10.52 15.04
N PRO A 83 -23.93 9.55 14.23
CA PRO A 83 -23.11 8.43 13.78
C PRO A 83 -22.05 8.93 12.80
N SER A 84 -20.85 8.35 12.85
CA SER A 84 -19.75 8.71 11.94
C SER A 84 -19.34 7.53 11.07
N LEU A 85 -19.53 7.69 9.75
CA LEU A 85 -19.12 6.70 8.76
C LEU A 85 -17.61 6.47 8.77
N LEU A 86 -16.84 7.55 8.85
CA LEU A 86 -15.38 7.50 8.91
C LEU A 86 -14.90 6.71 10.12
N LYS A 87 -15.56 6.87 11.27
CA LYS A 87 -15.20 6.14 12.49
C LYS A 87 -15.49 4.64 12.39
N ALA A 88 -16.62 4.25 11.77
CA ALA A 88 -16.94 2.84 11.51
C ALA A 88 -15.93 2.22 10.53
N LEU A 89 -15.62 2.93 9.44
CA LEU A 89 -14.64 2.48 8.44
C LEU A 89 -13.24 2.35 9.05
N PHE A 90 -12.81 3.35 9.81
CA PHE A 90 -11.52 3.34 10.48
C PHE A 90 -11.38 2.16 11.44
N ARG A 91 -12.42 1.80 12.20
CA ARG A 91 -12.36 0.64 13.11
C ARG A 91 -12.12 -0.70 12.42
N VAL A 92 -12.48 -0.86 11.15
CA VAL A 92 -12.21 -2.08 10.37
C VAL A 92 -10.77 -2.09 9.84
N LEU A 93 -10.25 -0.93 9.44
CA LEU A 93 -8.99 -0.82 8.69
C LEU A 93 -7.81 -0.24 9.51
N TRP A 94 -8.02 0.16 10.77
CA TRP A 94 -7.05 0.95 11.55
C TRP A 94 -5.67 0.28 11.65
N PHE A 95 -5.61 -1.05 11.80
CA PHE A 95 -4.32 -1.74 11.97
C PHE A 95 -3.42 -1.56 10.74
N LYS A 96 -3.99 -1.73 9.54
CA LYS A 96 -3.26 -1.53 8.27
C LYS A 96 -2.89 -0.06 8.05
N PHE A 97 -3.81 0.85 8.37
CA PHE A 97 -3.57 2.29 8.27
C PHE A 97 -2.45 2.75 9.21
N CYS A 98 -2.48 2.33 10.48
CA CYS A 98 -1.45 2.66 11.46
C CYS A 98 -0.10 2.05 11.09
N LEU A 99 -0.07 0.79 10.64
CA LEU A 99 1.17 0.16 10.18
C LEU A 99 1.81 0.93 9.02
N SER A 100 1.01 1.29 8.01
CA SER A 100 1.47 2.13 6.91
C SER A 100 2.00 3.48 7.40
N GLY A 101 1.26 4.15 8.30
CA GLY A 101 1.64 5.45 8.82
C GLY A 101 2.98 5.42 9.59
N VAL A 102 3.17 4.42 10.44
CA VAL A 102 4.43 4.25 11.20
C VAL A 102 5.60 3.99 10.27
N CYS A 103 5.44 3.12 9.26
CA CYS A 103 6.48 2.88 8.26
C CYS A 103 6.79 4.14 7.45
N ARG A 104 5.78 4.93 7.07
CA ARG A 104 5.96 6.19 6.33
C ARG A 104 6.77 7.20 7.12
N VAL A 105 6.38 7.44 8.38
CA VAL A 105 7.08 8.38 9.28
C VAL A 105 8.52 7.93 9.49
N SER A 106 8.77 6.63 9.63
CA SER A 106 10.13 6.10 9.77
C SER A 106 10.99 6.37 8.53
N SER A 107 10.44 6.19 7.33
CA SER A 107 11.10 6.56 6.06
C SER A 107 11.36 8.07 5.99
N ASP A 108 10.39 8.91 6.37
CA ASP A 108 10.58 10.37 6.40
C ASP A 108 11.64 10.82 7.43
N VAL A 109 11.83 10.10 8.53
CA VAL A 109 12.94 10.40 9.44
C VAL A 109 14.28 10.08 8.77
N LEU A 110 14.39 8.95 8.08
CA LEU A 110 15.62 8.57 7.37
C LEU A 110 15.94 9.54 6.21
N ILE A 111 14.93 10.02 5.48
CA ILE A 111 15.14 10.99 4.39
C ILE A 111 15.64 12.34 4.94
N VAL A 112 15.13 12.77 6.10
CA VAL A 112 15.52 14.02 6.77
C VAL A 112 16.93 13.93 7.38
N ILE A 113 17.32 12.77 7.92
CA ILE A 113 18.66 12.56 8.50
C ILE A 113 19.73 12.43 7.41
N ALA A 114 19.39 11.93 6.22
CA ALA A 114 20.33 11.70 5.14
C ALA A 114 21.26 12.88 4.76
N PRO A 115 20.77 14.13 4.60
CA PRO A 115 21.66 15.26 4.32
C PRO A 115 22.67 15.55 5.44
N LEU A 116 22.37 15.22 6.71
CA LEU A 116 23.31 15.40 7.82
C LEU A 116 24.50 14.44 7.69
N VAL A 117 24.24 13.17 7.37
CA VAL A 117 25.29 12.17 7.13
C VAL A 117 26.13 12.54 5.90
N LEU A 118 25.47 13.04 4.85
CA LEU A 118 26.17 13.55 3.67
C LEU A 118 27.07 14.75 4.00
N MET A 119 26.60 15.68 4.84
CA MET A 119 27.41 16.83 5.28
C MET A 119 28.64 16.38 6.07
N LEU A 120 28.50 15.39 6.97
CA LEU A 120 29.64 14.79 7.68
C LEU A 120 30.64 14.15 6.71
N MET A 121 30.16 13.47 5.68
CA MET A 121 31.00 12.90 4.62
C MET A 121 31.74 14.00 3.85
N LEU A 122 31.05 15.09 3.47
CA LEU A 122 31.67 16.21 2.77
C LEU A 122 32.74 16.90 3.63
N ASN A 123 32.49 17.07 4.92
CA ASN A 123 33.48 17.61 5.85
C ASN A 123 34.72 16.71 5.94
N PHE A 124 34.54 15.39 6.04
CA PHE A 124 35.66 14.43 6.03
C PHE A 124 36.48 14.50 4.73
N VAL A 125 35.81 14.58 3.57
CA VAL A 125 36.49 14.72 2.27
C VAL A 125 37.25 16.05 2.18
N SER A 126 36.64 17.12 2.66
CA SER A 126 37.26 18.46 2.70
C SER A 126 38.53 18.45 3.57
N GLU A 127 38.46 17.91 4.79
CA GLU A 127 39.60 17.79 5.69
C GLU A 127 40.72 16.94 5.09
N SER A 128 40.38 15.80 4.48
CA SER A 128 41.35 14.96 3.79
C SER A 128 42.01 15.66 2.60
N TYR A 129 41.26 16.51 1.88
CA TYR A 129 41.77 17.28 0.74
C TYR A 129 42.75 18.36 1.20
N PHE A 130 42.39 19.15 2.22
CA PHE A 130 43.26 20.19 2.76
C PHE A 130 44.52 19.61 3.42
N ALA A 131 44.40 18.49 4.16
CA ALA A 131 45.55 17.82 4.76
C ALA A 131 46.53 17.29 3.69
N ASN A 132 46.03 16.81 2.56
CA ASN A 132 46.87 16.38 1.45
C ASN A 132 47.65 17.56 0.82
N ILE A 133 46.99 18.70 0.62
CA ILE A 133 47.64 19.91 0.09
C ILE A 133 48.71 20.45 1.06
N HIS A 134 48.44 20.48 2.36
CA HIS A 134 49.34 21.06 3.37
C HIS A 134 50.39 20.05 3.89
N ASN A 135 50.39 18.80 3.38
CA ASN A 135 51.19 17.69 3.89
C ASN A 135 51.00 17.44 5.40
N ASP A 136 49.80 17.70 5.92
CA ASP A 136 49.40 17.44 7.30
C ASP A 136 48.95 15.99 7.49
N VAL A 137 48.77 15.58 8.75
CA VAL A 137 48.27 14.24 9.11
C VAL A 137 46.85 14.07 8.58
N GLN A 138 46.66 13.16 7.62
CA GLN A 138 45.34 12.87 7.05
C GLN A 138 44.43 12.20 8.08
N PRO A 139 43.12 12.49 8.05
CA PRO A 139 42.16 11.82 8.89
C PRO A 139 42.10 10.32 8.53
N PRO A 140 41.84 9.42 9.50
CA PRO A 140 41.84 7.99 9.23
C PRO A 140 40.81 7.57 8.17
N ALA A 141 41.27 6.91 7.11
CA ALA A 141 40.43 6.51 5.96
C ALA A 141 39.23 5.62 6.32
N HIS A 142 39.32 4.83 7.39
CA HIS A 142 38.24 3.95 7.85
C HIS A 142 36.98 4.72 8.25
N ILE A 143 37.11 5.96 8.73
CA ILE A 143 35.97 6.82 9.10
C ILE A 143 35.13 7.12 7.85
N GLY A 144 35.77 7.46 6.73
CA GLY A 144 35.10 7.69 5.45
C GLY A 144 34.36 6.45 4.94
N TYR A 145 34.99 5.27 4.99
CA TYR A 145 34.34 4.02 4.59
C TYR A 145 33.10 3.70 5.45
N ILE A 146 33.19 3.90 6.77
CA ILE A 146 32.06 3.69 7.69
C ILE A 146 30.89 4.63 7.34
N LEU A 147 31.16 5.91 7.08
CA LEU A 147 30.13 6.88 6.70
C LEU A 147 29.41 6.49 5.39
N ILE A 148 30.15 6.00 4.39
CA ILE A 148 29.58 5.53 3.13
C ILE A 148 28.67 4.30 3.36
N VAL A 149 29.13 3.33 4.15
CA VAL A 149 28.35 2.12 4.47
C VAL A 149 27.07 2.49 5.24
N ILE A 150 27.16 3.41 6.21
CA ILE A 150 26.00 3.91 6.96
C ILE A 150 25.01 4.60 6.02
N LEU A 151 25.49 5.47 5.14
CA LEU A 151 24.65 6.17 4.17
C LEU A 151 23.94 5.19 3.23
N PHE A 152 24.65 4.17 2.75
CA PHE A 152 24.09 3.12 1.91
C PHE A 152 22.97 2.33 2.62
N ILE A 153 23.22 1.85 3.84
CA ILE A 153 22.24 1.10 4.63
C ILE A 153 21.01 1.96 4.93
N MET A 154 21.21 3.22 5.31
CA MET A 154 20.14 4.17 5.56
C MET A 154 19.27 4.37 4.32
N LYS A 155 19.87 4.53 3.13
CA LYS A 155 19.13 4.72 1.87
C LYS A 155 18.41 3.45 1.40
N MET A 156 19.01 2.29 1.56
CA MET A 156 18.34 1.02 1.27
C MET A 156 17.13 0.79 2.20
N SER A 157 17.29 1.11 3.47
CA SER A 157 16.21 0.99 4.47
C SER A 157 15.06 1.95 4.19
N ASP A 158 15.37 3.21 3.87
CA ASP A 158 14.40 4.23 3.46
C ASP A 158 13.60 3.79 2.23
N SER A 159 14.27 3.37 1.15
CA SER A 159 13.62 2.91 -0.07
C SER A 159 12.66 1.74 0.18
N THR A 160 13.08 0.80 1.03
CA THR A 160 12.28 -0.37 1.39
C THR A 160 11.04 0.01 2.21
N LEU A 161 11.20 0.86 3.23
CA LEU A 161 10.09 1.33 4.07
C LEU A 161 9.09 2.18 3.28
N PHE A 162 9.59 3.02 2.38
CA PHE A 162 8.75 3.80 1.48
C PHE A 162 7.89 2.89 0.59
N ALA A 163 8.50 1.90 -0.07
CA ALA A 163 7.79 0.97 -0.93
C ALA A 163 6.72 0.17 -0.15
N PHE A 164 7.07 -0.33 1.04
CA PHE A 164 6.15 -1.07 1.90
C PHE A 164 4.98 -0.21 2.38
N SER A 165 5.24 1.03 2.81
CA SER A 165 4.18 1.98 3.18
C SER A 165 3.27 2.30 2.00
N PHE A 166 3.83 2.51 0.81
CA PHE A 166 3.05 2.81 -0.37
C PHE A 166 2.11 1.65 -0.72
N PHE A 167 2.61 0.42 -0.70
CA PHE A 167 1.81 -0.78 -0.93
C PHE A 167 0.69 -0.95 0.10
N CYS A 168 0.99 -0.81 1.40
CA CYS A 168 -0.02 -0.92 2.46
C CYS A 168 -1.07 0.21 2.39
N GLY A 169 -0.65 1.42 2.01
CA GLY A 169 -1.53 2.57 1.81
C GLY A 169 -2.51 2.35 0.66
N LEU A 170 -2.02 1.95 -0.51
CA LEU A 170 -2.85 1.61 -1.67
C LEU A 170 -3.82 0.46 -1.36
N GLU A 171 -3.34 -0.58 -0.70
CA GLU A 171 -4.19 -1.70 -0.28
C GLU A 171 -5.34 -1.17 0.59
N THR A 172 -5.03 -0.35 1.61
CA THR A 172 -6.03 0.22 2.50
C THR A 172 -7.07 1.03 1.72
N GLY A 173 -6.64 1.87 0.78
CA GLY A 173 -7.52 2.66 -0.10
C GLY A 173 -8.54 1.79 -0.85
N VAL A 174 -8.04 0.78 -1.58
CA VAL A 174 -8.87 -0.16 -2.36
C VAL A 174 -9.85 -0.92 -1.46
N LEU A 175 -9.42 -1.34 -0.26
CA LEU A 175 -10.31 -2.02 0.68
C LEU A 175 -11.42 -1.07 1.18
N SER A 176 -11.10 0.19 1.49
CA SER A 176 -12.11 1.19 1.85
C SER A 176 -13.12 1.44 0.73
N ARG A 177 -12.66 1.61 -0.51
CA ARG A 177 -13.55 1.75 -1.67
C ARG A 177 -14.46 0.53 -1.85
N THR A 178 -13.91 -0.67 -1.72
CA THR A 178 -14.68 -1.92 -1.82
C THR A 178 -15.81 -1.99 -0.79
N ILE A 179 -15.51 -1.60 0.46
CA ILE A 179 -16.51 -1.53 1.53
C ILE A 179 -17.60 -0.52 1.17
N LEU A 180 -17.22 0.68 0.73
CA LEU A 180 -18.15 1.76 0.44
C LEU A 180 -19.06 1.45 -0.75
N ILE A 181 -18.52 0.91 -1.85
CA ILE A 181 -19.32 0.49 -3.01
C ILE A 181 -20.37 -0.54 -2.58
N THR A 182 -19.96 -1.55 -1.82
CA THR A 182 -20.87 -2.61 -1.36
C THR A 182 -21.93 -2.07 -0.40
N ALA A 183 -21.56 -1.16 0.51
CA ALA A 183 -22.50 -0.52 1.44
C ALA A 183 -23.51 0.38 0.71
N ILE A 184 -23.05 1.20 -0.25
CA ILE A 184 -23.92 2.04 -1.07
C ILE A 184 -24.88 1.16 -1.89
N TYR A 185 -24.38 0.09 -2.51
CA TYR A 185 -25.21 -0.85 -3.26
C TYR A 185 -26.29 -1.51 -2.39
N ARG A 186 -25.92 -2.08 -1.24
CA ARG A 186 -26.88 -2.67 -0.28
C ARG A 186 -27.93 -1.64 0.15
N LYS A 187 -27.52 -0.41 0.46
CA LYS A 187 -28.45 0.66 0.84
C LYS A 187 -29.37 1.08 -0.30
N ALA A 188 -28.86 1.12 -1.54
CA ALA A 188 -29.62 1.51 -2.71
C ALA A 188 -30.80 0.58 -3.00
N LEU A 189 -30.64 -0.72 -2.73
CA LEU A 189 -31.67 -1.74 -2.90
C LEU A 189 -32.87 -1.54 -1.97
N VAL A 190 -32.66 -0.96 -0.78
CA VAL A 190 -33.70 -0.80 0.26
C VAL A 190 -34.18 0.65 0.44
N LEU A 191 -33.89 1.55 -0.51
CA LEU A 191 -34.36 2.95 -0.48
C LEU A 191 -35.89 3.04 -0.63
N SER A 192 -36.51 3.94 0.15
CA SER A 192 -37.93 4.27 0.01
C SER A 192 -38.20 5.06 -1.28
N GLY A 193 -39.45 5.07 -1.76
CA GLY A 193 -39.83 5.79 -2.98
C GLY A 193 -39.49 7.30 -2.93
N LYS A 194 -39.74 7.95 -1.79
CA LYS A 194 -39.36 9.36 -1.55
C LYS A 194 -37.83 9.56 -1.58
N ALA A 195 -37.07 8.63 -1.03
CA ALA A 195 -35.62 8.72 -1.07
C ALA A 195 -35.08 8.46 -2.48
N ARG A 196 -35.72 7.58 -3.26
CA ARG A 196 -35.32 7.25 -4.64
C ARG A 196 -35.61 8.38 -5.64
N SER A 197 -36.58 9.26 -5.37
CA SER A 197 -36.76 10.49 -6.16
C SER A 197 -35.66 11.52 -5.89
N LEU A 198 -35.14 11.61 -4.66
CA LEU A 198 -34.02 12.48 -4.29
C LEU A 198 -32.65 11.93 -4.76
N PHE A 199 -32.44 10.63 -4.57
CA PHE A 199 -31.27 9.86 -4.97
C PHE A 199 -31.60 9.03 -6.21
N THR A 200 -31.55 9.70 -7.36
CA THR A 200 -31.75 9.05 -8.67
C THR A 200 -30.65 8.01 -8.94
N ASN A 201 -30.94 7.06 -9.84
CA ASN A 201 -29.96 6.03 -10.23
C ASN A 201 -28.63 6.65 -10.70
N GLY A 202 -28.68 7.76 -11.45
CA GLY A 202 -27.47 8.48 -11.87
C GLY A 202 -26.63 9.01 -10.71
N LYS A 203 -27.26 9.56 -9.65
CA LYS A 203 -26.55 10.01 -8.45
C LYS A 203 -25.91 8.85 -7.70
N ILE A 204 -26.62 7.72 -7.56
CA ILE A 204 -26.10 6.53 -6.87
C ILE A 204 -24.92 5.93 -7.65
N THR A 205 -25.02 5.84 -8.97
CA THR A 205 -23.91 5.39 -9.83
C THR A 205 -22.71 6.34 -9.70
N ASN A 206 -22.94 7.66 -9.73
CA ASN A 206 -21.86 8.63 -9.56
C ASN A 206 -21.19 8.53 -8.18
N LEU A 207 -21.95 8.29 -7.11
CA LEU A 207 -21.42 8.02 -5.77
C LEU A 207 -20.50 6.77 -5.80
N MET A 208 -20.95 5.68 -6.42
CA MET A 208 -20.17 4.44 -6.50
C MET A 208 -18.95 4.55 -7.43
N SER A 209 -19.02 5.29 -8.53
CA SER A 209 -17.92 5.39 -9.50
C SER A 209 -16.93 6.50 -9.18
N THR A 210 -17.41 7.71 -8.93
CA THR A 210 -16.57 8.92 -8.89
C THR A 210 -16.15 9.23 -7.46
N ASP A 211 -17.09 9.20 -6.51
CA ASP A 211 -16.82 9.62 -5.14
C ASP A 211 -15.99 8.58 -4.38
N THR A 212 -16.24 7.28 -4.58
CA THR A 212 -15.42 6.24 -3.92
C THR A 212 -14.01 6.15 -4.48
N THR A 213 -13.79 6.43 -5.77
CA THR A 213 -12.46 6.39 -6.39
C THR A 213 -11.53 7.45 -5.82
N ARG A 214 -12.05 8.57 -5.32
CA ARG A 214 -11.24 9.61 -4.67
C ARG A 214 -10.64 9.18 -3.34
N ILE A 215 -11.08 8.05 -2.77
CA ILE A 215 -10.61 7.53 -1.48
C ILE A 215 -9.40 6.60 -1.68
N ASP A 216 -9.14 6.17 -2.92
CA ASP A 216 -8.02 5.28 -3.24
C ASP A 216 -6.65 5.97 -3.17
N TYR A 217 -6.60 7.30 -3.22
CA TYR A 217 -5.39 8.13 -3.37
C TYR A 217 -5.20 9.13 -2.23
#